data_AF-A0A814Y4Y6-F1
#
_entry.id   AF-A0A814Y4Y6-F1
#
_cell.length_a   1.000
_cell.length_b   1.000
_cell.length_c   1.000
_cell.angle_alpha   90.00
_cell.angle_beta   90.00
_cell.angle_gamma   90.00
#
_symmetry.space_group_name_H-M   'P 1'
#
loop_
_entity.id
_entity.type
_entity.pdbx_description
1 polymer ?
#
loop_
_entity_poly.entity_id
_entity_poly.type
_entity_poly.pdbx_seq_one_letter_code
_entity_poly.pdbx_strand_id
1 'polypeptide(L)'
;MATEQEITMVTLGRPFHLGMLYDVRRDKLITGVTLWDPQTLANHTITYKQPYTSYEIITEDSLQEKARALGVEASLKLSLLVGLMSASGSAKYAEDYQRTNHEARLTLKYSTTTHFQQLTMKHLGKGNLDHPDLHDENRATHVVTGVLYGAEAFFIFDRTISNSESKKEVSGG
;
A
#
# COMPACT_ATOMS: atom_id res chain seq x y z
N MET A 1 -13.76 -16.14 -20.45
CA MET A 1 -14.43 -15.73 -19.19
C MET A 1 -13.35 -15.10 -18.33
N ALA A 2 -13.35 -13.78 -18.16
CA ALA A 2 -12.43 -13.15 -17.23
C ALA A 2 -12.87 -13.55 -15.83
N THR A 3 -12.04 -14.27 -15.10
CA THR A 3 -12.21 -14.43 -13.66
C THR A 3 -12.18 -13.03 -13.06
N GLU A 4 -13.31 -12.56 -12.52
CA GLU A 4 -13.36 -11.36 -11.68
C GLU A 4 -12.45 -11.63 -10.48
N GLN A 5 -11.22 -11.13 -10.57
CA GLN A 5 -10.19 -11.38 -9.57
C GLN A 5 -10.17 -10.16 -8.67
N GLU A 6 -10.62 -10.33 -7.43
CA GLU A 6 -10.42 -9.34 -6.39
C GLU A 6 -8.92 -9.16 -6.15
N ILE A 7 -8.44 -7.92 -6.15
CA ILE A 7 -7.03 -7.59 -5.94
C ILE A 7 -6.92 -6.82 -4.63
N THR A 8 -6.13 -7.36 -3.70
CA THR A 8 -5.70 -6.64 -2.50
C THR A 8 -4.30 -6.09 -2.74
N MET A 9 -4.05 -4.84 -2.34
CA MET A 9 -2.75 -4.20 -2.50
C MET A 9 -2.50 -3.14 -1.43
N VAL A 10 -1.22 -2.87 -1.15
CA VAL A 10 -0.81 -1.79 -0.25
C VAL A 10 -0.88 -0.42 -0.95
N THR A 11 -1.25 0.61 -0.18
CA THR A 11 -1.47 1.96 -0.73
C THR A 11 -0.16 2.68 -1.04
N LEU A 12 0.92 2.36 -0.31
CA LEU A 12 2.22 3.04 -0.37
C LEU A 12 2.13 4.57 -0.20
N GLY A 13 1.16 5.00 0.62
CA GLY A 13 0.89 6.40 0.91
C GLY A 13 0.07 7.14 -0.16
N ARG A 14 -0.41 6.44 -1.20
CA ARG A 14 -1.37 6.99 -2.16
C ARG A 14 -2.76 7.15 -1.51
N PRO A 15 -3.52 8.21 -1.86
CA PRO A 15 -4.78 8.55 -1.18
C PRO A 15 -5.97 7.75 -1.73
N PHE A 16 -6.05 6.47 -1.38
CA PHE A 16 -7.19 5.61 -1.76
C PHE A 16 -8.47 6.00 -1.00
N HIS A 17 -9.59 6.00 -1.72
CA HIS A 17 -10.94 6.18 -1.17
C HIS A 17 -11.90 5.19 -1.85
N LEU A 18 -12.98 4.84 -1.16
CA LEU A 18 -14.02 3.99 -1.73
C LEU A 18 -14.62 4.63 -3.00
N GLY A 19 -14.91 3.80 -3.99
CA GLY A 19 -15.45 4.22 -5.28
C GLY A 19 -14.44 4.81 -6.25
N MET A 20 -13.18 5.05 -5.83
CA MET A 20 -12.12 5.47 -6.75
C MET A 20 -11.86 4.42 -7.81
N LEU A 21 -11.55 4.87 -9.02
CA LEU A 21 -11.20 4.02 -10.14
C LEU A 21 -9.69 3.74 -10.17
N TYR A 22 -9.31 2.53 -10.57
CA TYR A 22 -7.93 2.08 -10.64
C TYR A 22 -7.60 1.40 -11.98
N ASP A 23 -6.46 1.75 -12.56
CA ASP A 23 -5.89 1.06 -13.72
C ASP A 23 -4.70 0.21 -13.29
N VAL A 24 -4.94 -1.10 -13.14
CA VAL A 24 -3.90 -2.07 -12.75
C VAL A 24 -2.79 -2.21 -13.79
N ARG A 25 -3.07 -1.89 -15.06
CA ARG A 25 -2.08 -1.98 -16.14
C ARG A 25 -0.97 -0.93 -16.00
N ARG A 26 -1.25 0.16 -15.27
CA ARG A 26 -0.36 1.32 -15.09
C ARG A 26 -0.10 1.63 -13.62
N ASP A 27 -0.62 0.80 -12.71
CA ASP A 27 -0.67 1.03 -11.28
C ASP A 27 -1.11 2.43 -10.84
N LYS A 28 -2.16 2.95 -11.50
CA LYS A 28 -2.59 4.34 -11.38
C LYS A 28 -3.99 4.48 -10.81
N LEU A 29 -4.10 5.29 -9.75
CA LEU A 29 -5.37 5.83 -9.28
C LEU A 29 -5.87 6.91 -10.24
N ILE A 30 -7.15 6.83 -10.59
CA ILE A 30 -7.83 7.86 -11.38
C ILE A 30 -8.60 8.74 -10.40
N THR A 31 -8.14 9.99 -10.28
CA THR A 31 -8.71 10.97 -9.35
C THR A 31 -9.78 11.82 -10.04
N GLY A 32 -10.70 12.37 -9.24
CA GLY A 32 -11.71 13.32 -9.69
C GLY A 32 -12.92 12.70 -10.41
N VAL A 33 -12.99 11.37 -10.52
CA VAL A 33 -14.13 10.65 -11.11
C VAL A 33 -14.44 9.38 -10.32
N THR A 34 -15.74 9.07 -10.18
CA THR A 34 -16.27 7.89 -9.50
C THR A 34 -17.53 7.42 -10.24
N LEU A 35 -17.85 6.12 -10.14
CA LEU A 35 -19.08 5.58 -10.78
C LEU A 35 -20.37 5.94 -10.03
N TRP A 36 -20.21 6.41 -8.79
CA TRP A 36 -21.30 6.82 -7.90
C TRP A 36 -21.06 8.22 -7.39
N ASP A 37 -22.15 8.92 -7.11
CA ASP A 37 -22.10 10.21 -6.44
C ASP A 37 -21.59 10.05 -5.00
N PRO A 38 -20.94 11.08 -4.43
CA PRO A 38 -20.42 11.03 -3.06
C PRO A 38 -21.48 10.65 -2.02
N GLN A 39 -22.72 11.10 -2.21
CA GLN A 39 -23.83 10.79 -1.31
C GLN A 39 -24.25 9.31 -1.41
N THR A 40 -24.26 8.75 -2.62
CA THR A 40 -24.48 7.32 -2.84
C THR A 40 -23.39 6.48 -2.18
N LEU A 41 -22.11 6.87 -2.32
CA LEU A 41 -21.00 6.16 -1.66
C LEU A 41 -21.13 6.20 -0.13
N ALA A 42 -21.45 7.36 0.44
CA ALA A 42 -21.60 7.52 1.89
C ALA A 42 -22.73 6.66 2.47
N ASN A 43 -23.89 6.62 1.79
CA ASN A 43 -25.04 5.82 2.22
C ASN A 43 -24.81 4.31 2.14
N HIS A 44 -23.85 3.87 1.32
CA HIS A 44 -23.58 2.47 1.03
C HIS A 44 -22.22 2.00 1.56
N THR A 45 -21.66 2.71 2.52
CA THR A 45 -20.41 2.30 3.18
C THR A 45 -20.71 1.69 4.54
N ILE A 46 -20.19 0.48 4.79
CA ILE A 46 -20.17 -0.11 6.14
C ILE A 46 -18.75 0.04 6.69
N THR A 47 -18.67 0.43 7.97
CA THR A 47 -17.40 0.52 8.70
C THR A 47 -17.35 -0.54 9.80
N TYR A 48 -16.24 -1.27 9.87
CA TYR A 48 -15.94 -2.25 10.90
C TYR A 48 -14.74 -1.78 11.72
N LYS A 49 -14.86 -1.76 13.05
CA LYS A 49 -13.69 -1.54 13.92
C LYS A 49 -12.75 -2.73 13.77
N GLN A 50 -11.50 -2.47 13.42
CA GLN A 50 -10.45 -3.48 13.27
C GLN A 50 -9.12 -2.95 13.82
N PRO A 51 -9.06 -2.67 15.14
CA PRO A 51 -7.82 -2.26 15.77
C PRO A 51 -6.85 -3.44 15.85
N TYR A 52 -5.64 -3.25 15.34
CA TYR A 52 -4.53 -4.20 15.46
C TYR A 52 -3.23 -3.42 15.51
N THR A 53 -2.24 -3.92 16.26
CA THR A 53 -0.90 -3.33 16.34
C THR A 53 0.14 -4.44 16.33
N SER A 54 1.18 -4.26 15.53
CA SER A 54 2.34 -5.14 15.50
C SER A 54 3.64 -4.34 15.37
N TYR A 55 4.74 -5.01 15.70
CA TYR A 55 6.07 -4.50 15.47
C TYR A 55 6.99 -5.60 14.93
N GLU A 56 8.02 -5.19 14.23
CA GLU A 56 9.01 -6.08 13.63
C GLU A 56 10.39 -5.41 13.64
N ILE A 57 11.42 -6.19 13.97
CA ILE A 57 12.82 -5.75 13.90
C ILE A 57 13.42 -6.32 12.62
N ILE A 58 13.99 -5.45 11.81
CA ILE A 58 14.60 -5.77 10.52
C ILE A 58 16.07 -5.39 10.58
N THR A 59 16.96 -6.35 10.33
CA THR A 59 18.43 -6.15 10.36
C THR A 59 19.05 -6.20 8.96
N GLU A 60 18.25 -6.43 7.92
CA GLU A 60 18.67 -6.47 6.52
C GLU A 60 18.05 -5.31 5.74
N ASP A 61 18.85 -4.67 4.88
CA ASP A 61 18.44 -3.48 4.11
C ASP A 61 18.26 -3.78 2.61
N SER A 62 18.19 -5.06 2.24
CA SER A 62 18.02 -5.44 0.84
C SER A 62 16.67 -5.00 0.29
N LEU A 63 16.61 -4.75 -1.03
CA LEU A 63 15.37 -4.41 -1.72
C LEU A 63 14.28 -5.48 -1.52
N GLN A 64 14.67 -6.75 -1.44
CA GLN A 64 13.73 -7.84 -1.19
C GLN A 64 13.13 -7.72 0.22
N GLU A 65 13.97 -7.44 1.21
CA GLU A 65 13.53 -7.29 2.59
C GLU A 65 12.65 -6.05 2.79
N LYS A 66 13.00 -4.92 2.15
CA LYS A 66 12.15 -3.72 2.14
C LYS A 66 10.79 -3.97 1.52
N ALA A 67 10.73 -4.69 0.39
CA ALA A 67 9.46 -5.04 -0.25
C ALA A 67 8.61 -5.95 0.66
N ARG A 68 9.22 -6.93 1.34
CA ARG A 68 8.56 -7.78 2.33
C ARG A 68 8.00 -6.96 3.48
N ALA A 69 8.83 -6.09 4.06
CA ALA A 69 8.46 -5.23 5.18
C ALA A 69 7.32 -4.27 4.83
N LEU A 70 7.22 -3.81 3.58
CA LEU A 70 6.12 -2.97 3.10
C LEU A 70 4.89 -3.75 2.63
N GLY A 71 4.91 -5.09 2.66
CA GLY A 71 3.81 -5.92 2.17
C GLY A 71 3.56 -5.78 0.65
N VAL A 72 4.62 -5.49 -0.11
CA VAL A 72 4.53 -5.21 -1.55
C VAL A 72 4.60 -6.52 -2.33
N GLU A 73 3.51 -6.83 -3.02
CA GLU A 73 3.41 -7.94 -3.99
C GLU A 73 4.37 -7.74 -5.19
N ALA A 74 4.68 -8.82 -5.91
CA ALA A 74 5.69 -8.80 -6.98
C ALA A 74 5.40 -7.78 -8.10
N SER A 75 4.14 -7.64 -8.52
CA SER A 75 3.72 -6.67 -9.54
C SER A 75 3.95 -5.23 -9.09
N LEU A 76 3.52 -4.91 -7.86
CA LEU A 76 3.66 -3.59 -7.27
C LEU A 76 5.13 -3.24 -7.02
N LYS A 77 5.95 -4.22 -6.66
CA LYS A 77 7.41 -4.08 -6.51
C LYS A 77 8.06 -3.65 -7.82
N LEU A 78 7.69 -4.28 -8.93
CA LEU A 78 8.23 -3.91 -10.25
C LEU A 78 7.87 -2.47 -10.60
N SER A 79 6.61 -2.08 -10.40
CA SER A 79 6.14 -0.72 -10.67
C SER A 79 6.84 0.35 -9.84
N LEU A 80 7.19 0.04 -8.59
CA LEU A 80 8.03 0.93 -7.77
C LEU A 80 9.45 1.06 -8.37
N LEU A 81 10.06 -0.05 -8.77
CA LEU A 81 11.43 -0.09 -9.31
C LEU A 81 11.58 0.63 -10.65
N VAL A 82 10.57 0.53 -11.52
CA VAL A 82 10.57 1.20 -12.83
C VAL A 82 9.99 2.61 -12.77
N GLY A 83 9.66 3.12 -11.57
CA GLY A 83 9.19 4.49 -11.35
C GLY A 83 7.77 4.76 -11.86
N LEU A 84 6.94 3.72 -12.05
CA LEU A 84 5.52 3.86 -12.41
C LEU A 84 4.67 4.38 -11.25
N MET A 85 5.17 4.21 -10.02
CA MET A 85 4.58 4.78 -8.81
C MET A 85 5.66 5.41 -7.94
N SER A 86 5.27 6.43 -7.16
CA SER A 86 6.13 7.04 -6.14
C SER A 86 5.64 6.64 -4.76
N ALA A 87 6.56 6.24 -3.89
CA ALA A 87 6.24 5.99 -2.49
C ALA A 87 6.09 7.32 -1.74
N SER A 88 5.16 7.36 -0.77
CA SER A 88 4.99 8.52 0.11
C SER A 88 4.79 8.09 1.56
N GLY A 89 4.90 9.04 2.48
CA GLY A 89 4.81 8.77 3.92
C GLY A 89 5.85 7.73 4.36
N SER A 90 5.41 6.75 5.14
CA SER A 90 6.25 5.64 5.63
C SER A 90 6.81 4.75 4.52
N ALA A 91 6.15 4.67 3.37
CA ALA A 91 6.59 3.85 2.24
C ALA A 91 7.89 4.37 1.60
N LYS A 92 8.29 5.62 1.87
CA LYS A 92 9.62 6.15 1.50
C LYS A 92 10.78 5.34 2.07
N TYR A 93 10.53 4.48 3.08
CA TYR A 93 11.48 3.47 3.52
C TYR A 93 12.04 2.60 2.37
N ALA A 94 11.26 2.38 1.30
CA ALA A 94 11.71 1.66 0.10
C ALA A 94 12.85 2.36 -0.65
N GLU A 95 13.01 3.67 -0.46
CA GLU A 95 14.00 4.52 -1.15
C GLU A 95 15.19 4.87 -0.24
N ASP A 96 15.12 4.51 1.05
CA ASP A 96 16.20 4.71 2.01
C ASP A 96 17.14 3.50 1.99
N TYR A 97 18.41 3.67 1.62
CA TYR A 97 19.37 2.56 1.56
C TYR A 97 20.63 2.88 2.37
N GLN A 98 21.24 1.84 2.95
CA GLN A 98 22.59 1.90 3.49
C GLN A 98 23.53 2.43 2.41
N ARG A 99 24.32 3.44 2.77
CA ARG A 99 25.22 4.09 1.82
C ARG A 99 26.56 3.37 1.76
N THR A 100 26.94 2.71 2.84
CA THR A 100 28.24 2.04 2.94
C THR A 100 28.16 0.67 3.57
N ASN A 101 29.15 -0.18 3.26
CA ASN A 101 29.29 -1.49 3.90
C ASN A 101 29.81 -1.40 5.34
N HIS A 102 30.18 -0.22 5.83
CA HIS A 102 30.66 0.02 7.20
C HIS A 102 29.54 0.56 8.11
N GLU A 103 28.29 0.32 7.75
CA GLU A 103 27.11 0.65 8.56
C GLU A 103 26.41 -0.64 8.98
N ALA A 104 26.13 -0.79 10.27
CA ALA A 104 25.12 -1.71 10.78
C ALA A 104 23.80 -0.93 10.88
N ARG A 105 22.72 -1.49 10.33
CA ARG A 105 21.39 -0.89 10.34
C ARG A 105 20.41 -1.82 11.02
N LEU A 106 19.61 -1.24 11.91
CA LEU A 106 18.47 -1.88 12.52
C LEU A 106 17.25 -1.01 12.25
N THR A 107 16.19 -1.60 11.73
CA THR A 107 14.92 -0.91 11.50
C THR A 107 13.84 -1.51 12.37
N LEU A 108 13.18 -0.69 13.19
CA LEU A 108 11.95 -1.07 13.87
C LEU A 108 10.76 -0.63 13.01
N LYS A 109 10.03 -1.60 12.48
CA LYS A 109 8.73 -1.37 11.86
C LYS A 109 7.66 -1.39 12.94
N TYR A 110 6.81 -0.37 12.96
CA TYR A 110 5.58 -0.31 13.74
C TYR A 110 4.40 -0.24 12.76
N SER A 111 3.39 -1.09 12.95
CA SER A 111 2.18 -1.12 12.11
C SER A 111 0.93 -1.12 12.99
N THR A 112 -0.05 -0.30 12.63
CA THR A 112 -1.34 -0.29 13.32
C THR A 112 -2.50 -0.10 12.34
N THR A 113 -3.59 -0.82 12.56
CA THR A 113 -4.86 -0.66 11.85
C THR A 113 -5.91 -0.14 12.81
N THR A 114 -6.95 0.50 12.28
CA THR A 114 -8.02 1.12 13.10
C THR A 114 -9.39 0.60 12.71
N HIS A 115 -9.72 0.64 11.42
CA HIS A 115 -11.02 0.26 10.91
C HIS A 115 -10.94 -0.12 9.43
N PHE A 116 -11.92 -0.90 8.98
CA PHE A 116 -12.10 -1.26 7.59
C PHE A 116 -13.42 -0.67 7.09
N GLN A 117 -13.39 -0.04 5.93
CA GLN A 117 -14.58 0.45 5.25
C GLN A 117 -14.78 -0.34 3.95
N GLN A 118 -16.02 -0.70 3.65
CA GLN A 118 -16.36 -1.35 2.38
C GLN A 118 -17.69 -0.86 1.82
N LEU A 119 -17.80 -0.91 0.50
CA LEU A 119 -19.06 -0.69 -0.22
C LEU A 119 -20.00 -1.89 -0.04
N THR A 120 -21.27 -1.62 0.18
CA THR A 120 -22.30 -2.66 0.20
C THR A 120 -22.61 -3.13 -1.22
N MET A 121 -22.76 -4.45 -1.39
CA MET A 121 -23.09 -5.06 -2.69
C MET A 121 -24.47 -4.64 -3.25
N LYS A 122 -25.32 -4.00 -2.43
CA LYS A 122 -26.71 -3.66 -2.78
C LYS A 122 -26.85 -2.79 -4.02
N HIS A 123 -25.79 -2.11 -4.45
CA HIS A 123 -25.78 -1.24 -5.64
C HIS A 123 -24.60 -1.48 -6.60
N LEU A 124 -23.89 -2.61 -6.47
CA LEU A 124 -22.83 -2.98 -7.43
C LEU A 124 -23.38 -3.73 -8.66
N GLY A 125 -24.68 -4.07 -8.67
CA GLY A 125 -25.35 -4.72 -9.80
C GLY A 125 -25.63 -3.77 -10.97
N LYS A 126 -25.70 -4.33 -12.19
CA LYS A 126 -26.05 -3.59 -13.42
C LYS A 126 -27.26 -2.67 -13.22
N GLY A 127 -27.11 -1.40 -13.58
CA GLY A 127 -28.17 -0.39 -13.48
C GLY A 127 -28.16 0.47 -12.22
N ASN A 128 -27.23 0.24 -11.28
CA ASN A 128 -27.11 1.00 -10.03
C ASN A 128 -25.89 1.94 -10.00
N LEU A 129 -25.31 2.25 -11.16
CA LEU A 129 -24.24 3.25 -11.28
C LEU A 129 -24.89 4.61 -11.57
N ASP A 130 -24.45 5.65 -10.87
CA ASP A 130 -24.91 7.02 -11.14
C ASP A 130 -24.30 7.54 -12.45
N HIS A 131 -23.06 7.11 -12.75
CA HIS A 131 -22.30 7.52 -13.95
C HIS A 131 -21.83 6.30 -14.77
N PRO A 132 -22.74 5.56 -15.43
CA PRO A 132 -22.39 4.33 -16.15
C PRO A 132 -21.47 4.57 -17.36
N ASP A 133 -21.55 5.74 -18.00
CA ASP A 133 -20.76 6.06 -19.20
C ASP A 133 -19.25 6.12 -18.93
N LEU A 134 -18.84 6.39 -17.67
CA LEU A 134 -17.44 6.42 -17.27
C LEU A 134 -16.77 5.03 -17.32
N HIS A 135 -17.55 3.95 -17.36
CA HIS A 135 -17.03 2.60 -17.52
C HIS A 135 -16.41 2.37 -18.91
N ASP A 136 -16.97 2.99 -19.95
CA ASP A 136 -16.61 2.70 -21.35
C ASP A 136 -15.38 3.47 -21.85
N GLU A 137 -14.81 4.37 -21.04
CA GLU A 137 -13.63 5.14 -21.42
C GLU A 137 -12.32 4.31 -21.48
N ASN A 138 -12.32 3.02 -21.11
CA ASN A 138 -11.14 2.14 -21.03
C ASN A 138 -9.99 2.71 -20.17
N ARG A 139 -10.30 3.69 -19.31
CA ARG A 139 -9.33 4.36 -18.44
C ARG A 139 -9.10 3.59 -17.15
N ALA A 140 -10.14 2.95 -16.63
CA ALA A 140 -10.10 2.13 -15.42
C ALA A 140 -10.21 0.64 -15.74
N THR A 141 -9.76 -0.19 -14.82
CA THR A 141 -9.92 -1.66 -14.88
C THR A 141 -10.61 -2.21 -13.64
N HIS A 142 -10.51 -1.49 -12.51
CA HIS A 142 -11.02 -1.89 -11.21
C HIS A 142 -11.60 -0.66 -10.50
N VAL A 143 -12.41 -0.92 -9.48
CA VAL A 143 -12.95 0.07 -8.56
C VAL A 143 -12.62 -0.32 -7.13
N VAL A 144 -12.33 0.67 -6.29
CA VAL A 144 -11.99 0.44 -4.87
C VAL A 144 -13.27 0.16 -4.09
N THR A 145 -13.44 -1.09 -3.67
CA THR A 145 -14.63 -1.56 -2.93
C THR A 145 -14.39 -1.69 -1.42
N GLY A 146 -13.13 -1.74 -0.98
CA GLY A 146 -12.74 -1.86 0.42
C GLY A 146 -11.43 -1.15 0.72
N VAL A 147 -11.31 -0.57 1.91
CA VAL A 147 -10.08 0.09 2.40
C VAL A 147 -9.88 -0.23 3.88
N LEU A 148 -8.71 -0.77 4.22
CA LEU A 148 -8.25 -0.94 5.60
C LEU A 148 -7.42 0.29 5.99
N TYR A 149 -7.88 1.00 7.01
CA TYR A 149 -7.25 2.23 7.49
C TYR A 149 -6.29 1.94 8.64
N GLY A 150 -5.12 2.56 8.57
CA GLY A 150 -4.05 2.38 9.53
C GLY A 150 -2.90 3.35 9.31
N ALA A 151 -1.81 3.11 10.03
CA ALA A 151 -0.56 3.82 9.89
C ALA A 151 0.62 2.87 10.10
N GLU A 152 1.72 3.16 9.42
CA GLU A 152 2.99 2.47 9.64
C GLU A 152 4.09 3.50 9.90
N ALA A 153 5.10 3.11 10.67
CA ALA A 153 6.30 3.90 10.91
C ALA A 153 7.53 2.99 10.84
N PHE A 154 8.61 3.50 10.27
CA PHE A 154 9.90 2.83 10.20
C PHE A 154 10.92 3.69 10.95
N PHE A 155 11.43 3.19 12.07
CA PHE A 155 12.49 3.82 12.84
C PHE A 155 13.81 3.19 12.43
N ILE A 156 14.64 3.95 11.73
CA ILE A 156 15.92 3.47 11.18
C ILE A 156 17.03 3.91 12.13
N PHE A 157 17.81 2.94 12.61
CA PHE A 157 18.96 3.14 13.47
C PHE A 157 20.22 2.71 12.74
N ASP A 158 21.10 3.66 12.46
CA ASP A 158 22.38 3.42 11.81
C ASP A 158 23.53 3.58 12.80
N ARG A 159 24.47 2.64 12.74
CA ARG A 159 25.75 2.73 13.47
C ARG A 159 26.89 2.43 12.51
N THR A 160 27.85 3.34 12.46
CA THR A 160 29.13 3.10 11.79
C THR A 160 29.92 2.04 12.56
N ILE A 161 30.42 1.04 11.86
CA ILE A 161 31.23 -0.04 12.40
C ILE A 161 32.66 0.06 11.89
N SER A 162 33.61 -0.23 12.77
CA SER A 162 35.02 -0.35 12.41
C SER A 162 35.29 -1.67 11.67
N ASN A 163 36.40 -1.76 10.92
CA ASN A 163 36.78 -2.99 10.21
C ASN A 163 36.98 -4.21 11.14
N SER A 164 37.13 -3.98 12.44
CA SER A 164 37.26 -5.01 13.48
C SER A 164 35.92 -5.49 14.05
N GLU A 165 34.82 -4.78 13.81
CA GLU A 165 33.48 -5.15 14.31
C GLU A 165 32.68 -5.85 13.21
N SER A 166 32.01 -6.96 13.53
CA SER A 166 31.13 -7.62 12.58
C SER A 166 29.71 -7.02 12.65
N LYS A 167 29.05 -6.85 11.49
CA LYS A 167 27.64 -6.37 11.45
C LYS A 167 26.72 -7.23 12.33
N LYS A 168 26.94 -8.54 12.36
CA LYS A 168 26.13 -9.49 13.13
C LYS A 168 26.21 -9.24 14.63
N GLU A 169 27.41 -9.00 15.15
CA GLU A 169 27.67 -8.69 16.57
C GLU A 169 27.04 -7.37 17.02
N VAL A 170 27.08 -6.35 16.16
CA VAL A 170 26.52 -5.02 16.46
C VAL A 170 24.99 -4.98 16.34
N SER A 171 24.42 -5.82 15.45
CA SER A 171 22.97 -5.87 15.20
C SER A 171 22.23 -6.85 16.12
N GLY A 172 22.96 -7.67 16.89
CA GLY A 172 22.38 -8.63 17.84
C GLY A 172 21.65 -9.82 17.21
N GLY A 173 21.98 -10.20 15.96
CA GLY A 173 21.39 -11.33 15.22
C GLY A 173 22.30 -12.55 15.11
#